data_AF-A0A3M9MMD6-F1
#
_entry.id   AF-A0A3M9MMD6-F1
#
_cell.length_a   1.000
_cell.length_b   1.000
_cell.length_c   1.000
_cell.angle_alpha   90.00
_cell.angle_beta   90.00
_cell.angle_gamma   90.00
#
_symmetry.space_group_name_H-M   'P 1'
#
loop_
_entity.id
_entity.type
_entity.pdbx_description
1 polymer ?
#
loop_
_entity_poly.entity_id
_entity_poly.type
_entity_poly.pdbx_seq_one_letter_code
_entity_poly.pdbx_strand_id
1 'polypeptide(L)'
;MKNRHLSGLLLIAFLFLFSGRVGAQNVTNAVLSKEGTLTLMVEKTAFQVILSLEGKIISYAIKADGDISYDLHGRLKQVGYVEISYDIHDRINKIASEEFSYDLHGRLSKIGKTEINYHFVSGKIERIKG
;
A
#
# COMPACT_ATOMS: atom_id res chain seq x y z
N MET A 1 -41.87 28.26 27.13
CA MET A 1 -42.64 27.31 26.29
C MET A 1 -42.16 27.48 24.85
N LYS A 2 -41.66 26.52 24.09
CA LYS A 2 -41.59 25.07 24.24
C LYS A 2 -40.45 24.60 23.31
N ASN A 3 -39.49 23.87 23.86
CA ASN A 3 -38.43 23.17 23.15
C ASN A 3 -39.02 22.31 22.02
N ARG A 4 -38.37 22.30 20.86
CA ARG A 4 -38.54 21.24 19.86
C ARG A 4 -37.23 20.47 19.75
N HIS A 5 -37.35 19.20 20.10
CA HIS A 5 -36.31 18.20 20.22
C HIS A 5 -35.60 17.97 18.89
N LEU A 6 -34.28 18.17 18.87
CA LEU A 6 -33.39 17.54 17.89
C LEU A 6 -32.70 16.37 18.59
N SER A 7 -33.46 15.32 18.85
CA SER A 7 -33.00 14.06 19.43
C SER A 7 -32.57 13.14 18.31
N GLY A 8 -31.26 12.92 18.16
CA GLY A 8 -30.75 11.87 17.27
C GLY A 8 -29.35 12.13 16.73
N LEU A 9 -28.33 12.15 17.59
CA LEU A 9 -27.04 11.64 17.15
C LEU A 9 -26.40 10.82 18.28
N LEU A 10 -26.46 9.52 18.05
CA LEU A 10 -25.84 8.45 18.79
C LEU A 10 -24.31 8.59 18.68
N LEU A 11 -23.64 9.13 19.69
CA LEU A 11 -22.18 9.04 19.80
C LEU A 11 -21.84 7.98 20.84
N ILE A 12 -21.75 6.73 20.39
CA ILE A 12 -21.18 5.65 21.21
C ILE A 12 -19.68 5.92 21.31
N ALA A 13 -19.29 6.59 22.38
CA ALA A 13 -17.93 6.56 22.90
C ALA A 13 -17.77 5.24 23.66
N PHE A 14 -17.09 4.25 23.09
CA PHE A 14 -16.61 3.09 23.84
C PHE A 14 -15.25 2.61 23.32
N LEU A 15 -14.30 2.57 24.27
CA LEU A 15 -13.08 1.75 24.32
C LEU A 15 -11.84 2.19 23.51
N PHE A 16 -11.24 3.30 23.95
CA PHE A 16 -9.78 3.44 23.99
C PHE A 16 -9.20 2.67 25.18
N LEU A 17 -9.22 1.34 25.15
CA LEU A 17 -8.41 0.51 26.07
C LEU A 17 -8.03 -0.81 25.40
N PHE A 18 -7.11 -0.75 24.44
CA PHE A 18 -6.17 -1.86 24.22
C PHE A 18 -4.78 -1.28 23.97
N SER A 19 -4.00 -1.24 25.04
CA SER A 19 -2.54 -1.16 25.03
C SER A 19 -1.98 -2.47 24.46
N GLY A 20 -1.97 -2.59 23.14
CA GLY A 20 -1.12 -3.50 22.42
C GLY A 20 -0.13 -2.68 21.60
N ARG A 21 1.17 -2.92 21.74
CA ARG A 21 2.13 -2.51 20.71
C ARG A 21 1.77 -3.28 19.44
N VAL A 22 0.88 -2.73 18.62
CA VAL A 22 0.63 -3.29 17.29
C VAL A 22 1.72 -2.77 16.39
N GLY A 23 2.68 -3.64 16.06
CA GLY A 23 3.73 -3.34 15.09
C GLY A 23 3.11 -2.84 13.79
N ALA A 24 3.76 -1.87 13.15
CA ALA A 24 3.38 -1.20 11.91
C ALA A 24 2.30 -1.95 11.10
N GLN A 25 1.04 -1.51 11.22
CA GLN A 25 -0.06 -2.10 10.45
C GLN A 25 0.10 -1.67 9.00
N ASN A 26 0.40 -2.64 8.12
CA ASN A 26 0.25 -2.43 6.69
C ASN A 26 -1.26 -2.21 6.43
N VAL A 27 -1.66 -1.03 5.98
CA VAL A 27 -3.05 -0.80 5.58
C VAL A 27 -3.20 -1.24 4.13
N THR A 28 -4.18 -2.11 3.88
CA THR A 28 -4.55 -2.48 2.51
C THR A 28 -5.91 -1.88 2.21
N ASN A 29 -5.98 -0.98 1.23
CA ASN A 29 -7.22 -0.36 0.79
C ASN A 29 -7.60 -0.87 -0.60
N ALA A 30 -8.89 -1.08 -0.84
CA ALA A 30 -9.41 -1.33 -2.18
C ALA A 30 -10.01 -0.05 -2.75
N VAL A 31 -9.62 0.33 -3.96
CA VAL A 31 -10.07 1.56 -4.63
C VAL A 31 -10.75 1.21 -5.94
N LEU A 32 -12.03 1.56 -6.06
CA LEU A 32 -12.82 1.45 -7.28
C LEU A 32 -12.92 2.83 -7.93
N SER A 33 -12.37 2.98 -9.12
CA SER A 33 -12.50 4.21 -9.92
C SER A 33 -13.91 4.39 -10.48
N LYS A 34 -14.25 5.61 -10.90
CA LYS A 34 -15.53 5.90 -11.58
C LYS A 34 -15.74 5.07 -12.86
N GLU A 35 -14.64 4.70 -13.53
CA GLU A 35 -14.62 3.87 -14.73
C GLU A 35 -14.75 2.35 -14.43
N GLY A 36 -14.92 1.97 -13.16
CA GLY A 36 -15.09 0.57 -12.77
C GLY A 36 -13.78 -0.22 -12.58
N THR A 37 -12.62 0.42 -12.69
CA THR A 37 -11.33 -0.23 -12.41
C THR A 37 -11.11 -0.36 -10.92
N LEU A 38 -10.93 -1.60 -10.44
CA LEU A 38 -10.56 -1.93 -9.06
C LEU A 38 -9.04 -2.06 -8.93
N THR A 39 -8.46 -1.38 -7.95
CA THR A 39 -7.04 -1.46 -7.59
C THR A 39 -6.87 -1.68 -6.09
N LEU A 40 -5.73 -2.23 -5.69
CA LEU A 40 -5.39 -2.44 -4.28
C LEU A 40 -4.19 -1.58 -3.91
N MET A 41 -4.29 -0.85 -2.82
CA MET A 41 -3.19 -0.06 -2.29
C MET A 41 -2.57 -0.77 -1.09
N VAL A 42 -1.26 -1.00 -1.13
CA VAL A 42 -0.48 -1.44 0.03
C VAL A 42 0.26 -0.24 0.60
N GLU A 43 -0.10 0.14 1.82
CA GLU A 43 0.46 1.29 2.50
C GLU A 43 1.55 0.88 3.49
N LYS A 44 2.72 1.50 3.35
CA LYS A 44 3.86 1.41 4.27
C LYS A 44 4.13 2.78 4.89
N THR A 45 4.98 2.80 5.90
CA THR A 45 5.38 4.05 6.57
C THR A 45 6.02 5.04 5.60
N ALA A 46 6.96 4.57 4.77
CA ALA A 46 7.76 5.43 3.89
C ALA A 46 7.21 5.55 2.46
N PHE A 47 6.23 4.74 2.07
CA PHE A 47 5.71 4.71 0.70
C PHE A 47 4.34 4.03 0.62
N GLN A 48 3.69 4.14 -0.53
CA GLN A 48 2.52 3.33 -0.88
C GLN A 48 2.67 2.78 -2.31
N VAL A 49 2.08 1.62 -2.55
CA VAL A 49 2.08 0.96 -3.86
C VAL A 49 0.66 0.65 -4.27
N ILE A 50 0.29 0.98 -5.50
CA ILE A 50 -1.01 0.69 -6.10
C ILE A 50 -0.83 -0.48 -7.07
N LEU A 51 -1.64 -1.51 -6.87
CA LEU A 51 -1.61 -2.77 -7.59
C LEU A 51 -2.87 -2.95 -8.43
N SER A 52 -2.71 -3.54 -9.62
CA SER A 52 -3.83 -4.15 -10.33
C SER A 52 -4.27 -5.43 -9.62
N LEU A 53 -5.45 -5.95 -9.95
CA LEU A 53 -5.90 -7.24 -9.42
C LEU A 53 -5.01 -8.40 -9.87
N GLU A 54 -4.27 -8.25 -10.97
CA GLU A 54 -3.32 -9.25 -11.50
C GLU A 54 -1.93 -9.13 -10.85
N GLY A 55 -1.75 -8.24 -9.86
CA GLY A 55 -0.49 -8.14 -9.12
C GLY A 55 0.59 -7.28 -9.76
N LYS A 56 0.24 -6.46 -10.76
CA LYS A 56 1.17 -5.50 -11.37
C LYS A 56 1.18 -4.21 -10.56
N ILE A 57 2.37 -3.65 -10.33
CA ILE A 57 2.50 -2.29 -9.81
C ILE A 57 2.06 -1.32 -10.88
N ILE A 58 0.99 -0.58 -10.61
CA ILE A 58 0.47 0.48 -11.49
C ILE A 58 1.16 1.81 -11.17
N SER A 59 1.34 2.08 -9.87
CA SER A 59 1.92 3.34 -9.39
C SER A 59 2.44 3.16 -7.97
N TYR A 60 3.29 4.08 -7.53
CA TYR A 60 3.77 4.18 -6.17
C TYR A 60 3.99 5.65 -5.81
N ALA A 61 4.02 5.95 -4.51
CA ALA A 61 4.39 7.27 -4.01
C ALA A 61 5.29 7.13 -2.79
N ILE A 62 6.22 8.07 -2.63
CA ILE A 62 7.13 8.15 -1.49
C ILE A 62 6.59 9.18 -0.49
N LYS A 63 6.59 8.81 0.79
CA LYS A 63 6.10 9.63 1.91
C LYS A 63 7.28 10.22 2.68
N ALA A 64 8.06 11.03 2.00
CA ALA A 64 9.19 11.73 2.59
C ALA A 64 9.32 13.12 1.97
N ASP A 65 9.85 14.04 2.76
CA ASP A 65 10.24 15.36 2.32
C ASP A 65 11.76 15.40 2.10
N GLY A 66 12.22 16.26 1.20
CA GLY A 66 13.63 16.51 0.94
C GLY A 66 14.00 16.41 -0.52
N ASP A 67 15.31 16.33 -0.77
CA ASP A 67 15.85 16.33 -2.13
C ASP A 67 15.41 15.11 -2.91
N ILE A 68 15.15 15.33 -4.20
CA ILE A 68 14.77 14.29 -5.16
C ILE A 68 15.95 14.04 -6.08
N SER A 69 16.36 12.77 -6.20
CA SER A 69 17.40 12.38 -7.15
C SER A 69 16.95 11.24 -8.04
N TYR A 70 17.58 11.17 -9.22
CA TYR A 70 17.29 10.19 -10.25
C TYR A 70 18.55 9.37 -10.56
N ASP A 71 18.37 8.13 -11.02
CA ASP A 71 19.47 7.31 -11.51
C ASP A 71 19.88 7.69 -12.95
N LEU A 72 20.88 6.99 -13.48
CA LEU A 72 21.39 7.22 -14.84
C LEU A 72 20.36 6.91 -15.94
N HIS A 73 19.29 6.18 -15.61
CA HIS A 73 18.17 5.88 -16.52
C HIS A 73 17.01 6.87 -16.37
N GLY A 74 17.19 7.91 -15.55
CA GLY A 74 16.15 8.92 -15.28
C GLY A 74 15.04 8.42 -14.35
N ARG A 75 15.23 7.31 -13.65
CA ARG A 75 14.24 6.77 -12.71
C ARG A 75 14.42 7.40 -11.34
N LEU A 76 13.33 7.59 -10.60
CA LEU A 76 13.37 8.09 -9.23
C LEU A 76 14.24 7.15 -8.37
N LYS A 77 15.32 7.68 -7.81
CA LYS A 77 16.29 6.94 -7.00
C LYS A 77 16.16 7.26 -5.52
N GLN A 78 15.83 8.50 -5.17
CA GLN A 78 15.76 8.95 -3.79
C GLN A 78 14.77 10.11 -3.61
N VAL A 79 14.09 10.12 -2.47
CA VAL A 79 13.34 11.28 -1.95
C VAL A 79 13.68 11.42 -0.46
N GLY A 80 14.40 12.50 -0.09
CA GLY A 80 14.90 12.68 1.27
C GLY A 80 15.75 11.48 1.72
N TYR A 81 15.33 10.82 2.81
CA TYR A 81 16.01 9.63 3.34
C TYR A 81 15.54 8.30 2.72
N VAL A 82 14.55 8.33 1.81
CA VAL A 82 13.97 7.12 1.23
C VAL A 82 14.65 6.82 -0.10
N GLU A 83 15.39 5.71 -0.14
CA GLU A 83 16.01 5.18 -1.34
C GLU A 83 15.08 4.19 -2.05
N ILE A 84 15.18 4.16 -3.38
CA ILE A 84 14.50 3.22 -4.26
C ILE A 84 15.56 2.53 -5.11
N SER A 85 15.49 1.21 -5.21
CA SER A 85 16.31 0.44 -6.13
C SER A 85 15.47 -0.45 -7.04
N TYR A 86 16.06 -0.79 -8.18
CA TYR A 86 15.44 -1.56 -9.24
C TYR A 86 16.25 -2.82 -9.50
N ASP A 87 15.59 -3.90 -9.92
CA ASP A 87 16.26 -5.11 -10.39
C ASP A 87 16.74 -4.97 -11.83
N ILE A 88 17.37 -6.03 -12.33
CA ILE A 88 17.88 -6.12 -13.70
C ILE A 88 16.78 -6.11 -14.78
N HIS A 89 15.51 -6.21 -14.40
CA HIS A 89 14.35 -6.13 -15.28
C HIS A 89 13.65 -4.78 -15.14
N ASP A 90 14.32 -3.78 -14.56
CA ASP A 90 13.82 -2.44 -14.30
C ASP A 90 12.59 -2.36 -13.39
N ARG A 91 12.35 -3.41 -12.57
CA ARG A 91 11.26 -3.44 -11.59
C ARG A 91 11.76 -2.96 -10.25
N ILE A 92 10.93 -2.26 -9.49
CA ILE A 92 11.25 -1.89 -8.09
C ILE A 92 11.55 -3.17 -7.31
N ASN A 93 12.73 -3.27 -6.72
CA ASN A 93 13.13 -4.42 -5.89
C ASN A 93 13.29 -4.04 -4.42
N LYS A 94 13.38 -2.75 -4.08
CA LYS A 94 13.40 -2.25 -2.70
C LYS A 94 13.02 -0.78 -2.64
N ILE A 95 12.29 -0.41 -1.58
CA ILE A 95 12.05 0.97 -1.17
C ILE A 95 12.30 1.07 0.34
N ALA A 96 13.13 2.02 0.76
CA ALA A 96 13.63 2.11 2.13
C ALA A 96 14.18 0.75 2.60
N SER A 97 13.64 0.17 3.67
CA SER A 97 14.04 -1.15 4.19
C SER A 97 13.19 -2.31 3.66
N GLU A 98 12.18 -2.06 2.84
CA GLU A 98 11.23 -3.08 2.39
C GLU A 98 11.65 -3.65 1.03
N GLU A 99 11.90 -4.96 0.98
CA GLU A 99 12.22 -5.69 -0.25
C GLU A 99 10.95 -6.09 -0.99
N PHE A 100 11.00 -6.05 -2.32
CA PHE A 100 9.92 -6.42 -3.22
C PHE A 100 10.29 -7.74 -3.91
N SER A 101 9.42 -8.74 -3.79
CA SER A 101 9.59 -10.02 -4.46
C SER A 101 8.49 -10.25 -5.48
N TYR A 102 8.85 -10.91 -6.57
CA TYR A 102 7.94 -11.25 -7.66
C TYR A 102 7.84 -12.76 -7.81
N ASP A 103 6.68 -13.27 -8.21
CA ASP A 103 6.52 -14.67 -8.56
C ASP A 103 7.04 -14.98 -9.98
N LEU A 104 6.94 -16.26 -10.37
CA LEU A 104 7.39 -16.73 -11.69
C LEU A 104 6.61 -16.12 -12.87
N HIS A 105 5.45 -15.51 -12.61
CA HIS A 105 4.65 -14.80 -13.60
C HIS A 105 4.94 -13.29 -13.62
N GLY A 106 5.91 -12.83 -12.82
CA GLY A 106 6.28 -11.42 -12.70
C GLY A 106 5.29 -10.59 -11.89
N ARG A 107 4.37 -11.22 -11.14
CA ARG A 107 3.43 -10.53 -10.25
C ARG A 107 4.07 -10.27 -8.91
N LEU A 108 3.76 -9.15 -8.26
CA LEU A 108 4.30 -8.84 -6.94
C LEU A 108 3.78 -9.83 -5.90
N SER A 109 4.66 -10.62 -5.30
CA SER A 109 4.30 -11.65 -4.31
C SER A 109 4.55 -11.20 -2.88
N LYS A 110 5.45 -10.22 -2.66
CA LYS A 110 5.83 -9.78 -1.31
C LYS A 110 6.36 -8.35 -1.27
N ILE A 111 6.04 -7.62 -0.20
CA ILE A 111 6.64 -6.33 0.18
C ILE A 111 7.06 -6.39 1.66
N GLY A 112 8.35 -6.57 1.93
CA GLY A 112 8.88 -6.81 3.26
C GLY A 112 8.20 -8.00 3.92
N LYS A 113 7.40 -7.79 4.97
CA LYS A 113 6.61 -8.87 5.62
C LYS A 113 5.23 -9.10 5.00
N THR A 114 4.79 -8.23 4.10
CA THR A 114 3.46 -8.30 3.49
C THR A 114 3.45 -9.31 2.34
N GLU A 115 2.66 -10.36 2.44
CA GLU A 115 2.48 -11.39 1.42
C GLU A 115 1.23 -11.12 0.57
N ILE A 116 1.34 -11.33 -0.74
CA ILE A 116 0.25 -11.20 -1.71
C ILE A 116 -0.01 -12.58 -2.31
N ASN A 117 -1.22 -13.09 -2.08
CA ASN A 117 -1.66 -14.39 -2.56
C ASN A 117 -2.69 -14.23 -3.65
N TYR A 118 -2.64 -15.13 -4.62
CA TYR A 118 -3.45 -15.09 -5.83
C TYR A 118 -4.40 -16.29 -5.87
N HIS A 119 -5.63 -16.03 -6.27
CA HIS A 119 -6.60 -17.08 -6.53
C HIS A 119 -6.11 -17.92 -7.70
N PHE A 120 -6.08 -19.25 -7.51
CA PHE A 120 -5.47 -20.18 -8.45
C PHE A 120 -6.06 -20.10 -9.87
N VAL A 121 -7.39 -20.06 -10.01
CA VAL A 121 -8.06 -20.08 -11.32
C VAL A 121 -8.03 -18.72 -12.01
N SER A 122 -8.51 -17.66 -11.34
CA SER A 122 -8.62 -16.33 -11.93
C SER A 122 -7.28 -15.59 -12.07
N GLY A 123 -6.24 -16.02 -11.34
CA GLY A 123 -4.95 -15.33 -11.30
C GLY A 123 -4.98 -13.96 -10.61
N LYS A 124 -6.11 -13.58 -10.00
CA LYS A 124 -6.32 -12.31 -9.31
C LYS A 124 -5.88 -12.38 -7.85
N ILE A 125 -5.50 -11.27 -7.26
CA ILE A 125 -5.20 -11.15 -5.84
C ILE A 125 -6.44 -11.61 -5.05
N GLU A 126 -6.22 -12.63 -4.21
CA GLU A 126 -7.22 -13.17 -3.30
C GLU A 126 -7.04 -12.58 -1.90
N ARG A 127 -5.79 -12.40 -1.47
CA ARG A 127 -5.47 -11.98 -0.11
C ARG A 127 -4.14 -11.27 -0.02
N ILE A 128 -4.11 -10.17 0.74
CA ILE A 128 -2.89 -9.49 1.17
C ILE A 128 -2.80 -9.61 2.70
N LYS A 129 -1.65 -10.08 3.22
CA LYS A 129 -1.46 -10.32 4.65
C LYS A 129 -0.16 -9.67 5.11
N GLY A 130 -0.24 -8.86 6.17
CA GLY A 130 0.88 -8.17 6.81
C GLY A 130 1.43 -8.89 8.04
#